data_AF-A0A1E5GRG2-F1
#
_entry.id   AF-A0A1E5GRG2-F1
#
_cell.length_a   1.000
_cell.length_b   1.000
_cell.length_c   1.000
_cell.angle_alpha   90.00
_cell.angle_beta   90.00
_cell.angle_gamma   90.00
#
_symmetry.space_group_name_H-M   'P 1'
#
loop_
_entity.id
_entity.type
_entity.pdbx_description
1 polymer ?
#
loop_
_entity_poly.entity_id
_entity_poly.type
_entity_poly.pdbx_seq_one_letter_code
_entity_poly.pdbx_strand_id
1 'polypeptide(L)'
;MEENQVSITLPEKIVEEFHLENETEVIVSIKDQKIVIEPKNKVVGNQTISLRWFLIPTLVISGLFLFYLFYSDKNQIALVGPYSIANFVLSLGVLSGVFSFIFFFIKGKRNQITTQSKDIYWRNFPAILLSFIVILVFSLLVFFKVIGLVFIGATLDRYTATLLFFVFVGLVNYFMIYSALSITPTKLTNLLIFVIIGGVLLSMITNKDYQWWQFNFSFLGTIEAKSSWQFNVTLMFSSLLMVALIDSLFVELQKAIPHSKQLTILRVLLTLTALDLGAVGLFPYTETGSFQGIHNQVAGYLVYLIVVLILGIKWLLPKVSKEFLTISYLIAVTLVAVVVLFQVVGYLSLTVFELLAFMLAFSWIVLLLQNLQKMAQNINNTFQVNVEHIPKKESDEI
;
A
#
# COMPACT_ATOMS: atom_id res chain seq x y z
N MET A 1 -36.49 -19.35 27.33
CA MET A 1 -35.91 -17.99 27.23
C MET A 1 -37.08 -17.06 27.05
N GLU A 2 -37.23 -16.04 27.90
CA GLU A 2 -38.20 -14.96 27.64
C GLU A 2 -37.80 -14.26 26.35
N GLU A 3 -38.61 -14.41 25.30
CA GLU A 3 -38.41 -13.70 24.05
C GLU A 3 -38.98 -12.28 24.19
N ASN A 4 -38.12 -11.33 24.52
CA ASN A 4 -38.44 -9.92 24.33
C ASN A 4 -38.43 -9.62 22.82
N GLN A 5 -39.58 -9.23 22.28
CA GLN A 5 -39.68 -8.82 20.88
C GLN A 5 -39.09 -7.42 20.71
N VAL A 6 -37.99 -7.38 20.00
CA VAL A 6 -37.23 -6.16 19.74
C VAL A 6 -37.09 -5.99 18.24
N SER A 7 -37.45 -4.83 17.71
CA SER A 7 -37.26 -4.47 16.31
C SER A 7 -36.14 -3.44 16.16
N ILE A 8 -35.42 -3.53 15.04
CA ILE A 8 -34.40 -2.56 14.65
C ILE A 8 -34.77 -2.05 13.26
N THR A 9 -34.92 -0.74 13.13
CA THR A 9 -35.18 -0.11 11.84
C THR A 9 -33.86 0.04 11.08
N LEU A 10 -33.72 -0.67 9.96
CA LEU A 10 -32.53 -0.60 9.12
C LEU A 10 -32.64 0.60 8.14
N PRO A 11 -31.55 1.36 7.93
CA PRO A 11 -31.50 2.39 6.89
C PRO A 11 -31.72 1.80 5.49
N GLU A 12 -32.37 2.56 4.60
CA GLU A 12 -32.63 2.16 3.20
C GLU A 12 -31.37 1.68 2.48
N LYS A 13 -30.23 2.32 2.71
CA LYS A 13 -28.94 1.91 2.14
C LYS A 13 -28.57 0.45 2.46
N ILE A 14 -28.86 -0.03 3.67
CA ILE A 14 -28.61 -1.43 4.07
C ILE A 14 -29.60 -2.36 3.34
N VAL A 15 -30.86 -1.95 3.26
CA VAL A 15 -31.92 -2.70 2.56
C VAL A 15 -31.60 -2.87 1.09
N GLU A 16 -31.15 -1.80 0.43
CA GLU A 16 -30.73 -1.83 -0.97
C GLU A 16 -29.44 -2.64 -1.19
N GLU A 17 -28.43 -2.45 -0.34
CA GLU A 17 -27.11 -3.10 -0.50
C GLU A 17 -27.18 -4.62 -0.32
N PHE A 18 -28.03 -5.09 0.61
CA PHE A 18 -28.24 -6.51 0.84
C PHE A 18 -29.47 -7.08 0.12
N HIS A 19 -30.18 -6.26 -0.67
CA HIS A 19 -31.44 -6.63 -1.34
C HIS A 19 -32.41 -7.33 -0.38
N LEU A 20 -32.61 -6.76 0.81
CA LEU A 20 -33.47 -7.33 1.84
C LEU A 20 -34.94 -7.18 1.41
N GLU A 21 -35.61 -8.28 1.15
CA GLU A 21 -37.05 -8.35 0.90
C GLU A 21 -37.81 -8.68 2.20
N ASN A 22 -39.13 -8.51 2.20
CA ASN A 22 -39.97 -8.94 3.33
C ASN A 22 -39.74 -10.43 3.61
N GLU A 23 -39.58 -10.79 4.88
CA GLU A 23 -39.31 -12.17 5.35
C GLU A 23 -37.92 -12.75 4.99
N THR A 24 -36.95 -11.92 4.64
CA THR A 24 -35.56 -12.40 4.43
C THR A 24 -34.95 -12.93 5.73
N GLU A 25 -34.58 -14.21 5.76
CA GLU A 25 -33.89 -14.81 6.91
C GLU A 25 -32.47 -14.23 7.09
N VAL A 26 -32.18 -13.74 8.29
CA VAL A 26 -30.86 -13.23 8.69
C VAL A 26 -30.26 -14.07 9.83
N ILE A 27 -28.94 -14.23 9.81
CA ILE A 27 -28.14 -14.81 10.89
C ILE A 27 -27.67 -13.68 11.79
N VAL A 28 -28.03 -13.75 13.06
CA VAL A 28 -27.53 -12.84 14.09
C VAL A 28 -26.50 -13.56 14.93
N SER A 29 -25.28 -13.02 14.99
CA SER A 29 -24.19 -13.56 15.80
C SER A 29 -23.58 -12.50 16.70
N ILE A 30 -23.03 -12.93 17.84
CA ILE A 30 -22.30 -12.06 18.76
C ILE A 30 -20.81 -12.31 18.56
N LYS A 31 -20.07 -11.28 18.16
CA LYS A 31 -18.62 -11.36 17.97
C LYS A 31 -17.95 -10.10 18.50
N ASP A 32 -16.94 -10.24 19.34
CA ASP A 32 -16.16 -9.12 19.91
C ASP A 32 -17.03 -8.01 20.55
N GLN A 33 -18.05 -8.41 21.33
CA GLN A 33 -19.06 -7.51 21.93
C GLN A 33 -19.91 -6.72 20.90
N LYS A 34 -19.96 -7.16 19.64
CA LYS A 34 -20.80 -6.58 18.59
C LYS A 34 -21.86 -7.57 18.15
N ILE A 35 -23.04 -7.05 17.79
CA ILE A 35 -24.07 -7.80 17.09
C ILE A 35 -23.76 -7.71 15.59
N VAL A 36 -23.59 -8.86 14.94
CA VAL A 36 -23.35 -8.97 13.50
C VAL A 36 -24.56 -9.64 12.87
N ILE A 37 -25.21 -8.93 11.94
CA ILE A 37 -26.36 -9.41 11.19
C ILE A 37 -25.88 -9.69 9.76
N GLU A 38 -25.99 -10.94 9.30
CA GLU A 38 -25.65 -11.36 7.93
C GLU A 38 -26.86 -12.03 7.28
N PRO A 39 -27.14 -11.84 5.98
CA PRO A 39 -28.19 -12.59 5.31
C PRO A 39 -27.85 -14.10 5.30
N LYS A 40 -28.85 -14.96 5.60
CA LYS A 40 -28.68 -16.42 5.65
C LYS A 40 -28.30 -16.98 4.28
N ASN A 41 -29.00 -16.51 3.26
CA ASN A 41 -28.61 -16.70 1.87
C ASN A 41 -27.73 -15.52 1.49
N LYS A 42 -26.41 -15.67 1.63
CA LYS A 42 -25.49 -14.79 0.92
C LYS A 42 -25.86 -14.92 -0.54
N VAL A 43 -26.44 -13.86 -1.13
CA VAL A 43 -26.67 -13.80 -2.58
C VAL A 43 -25.38 -14.31 -3.17
N VAL A 44 -25.45 -15.37 -3.97
CA VAL A 44 -24.31 -15.89 -4.76
C VAL A 44 -24.01 -14.89 -5.87
N GLY A 45 -24.12 -13.61 -5.56
CA GLY A 45 -23.51 -12.52 -6.23
C GLY A 45 -22.03 -12.76 -6.05
N ASN A 46 -21.46 -13.15 -7.18
CA ASN A 46 -20.20 -12.59 -7.61
C ASN A 46 -19.03 -13.46 -7.10
N GLN A 47 -18.85 -14.58 -7.82
CA GLN A 47 -17.82 -15.60 -7.62
C GLN A 47 -16.54 -15.02 -7.02
N THR A 48 -16.22 -15.37 -5.78
CA THR A 48 -14.85 -15.31 -5.29
C THR A 48 -14.05 -16.16 -6.26
N ILE A 49 -13.29 -15.55 -7.17
CA ILE A 49 -12.39 -16.28 -8.07
C ILE A 49 -11.66 -17.30 -7.21
N SER A 50 -11.83 -18.58 -7.51
CA SER A 50 -11.03 -19.60 -6.85
C SER A 50 -9.58 -19.26 -7.18
N LEU A 51 -8.76 -19.00 -6.16
CA LEU A 51 -7.36 -18.57 -6.38
C LEU A 51 -6.60 -19.52 -7.32
N ARG A 52 -7.10 -20.75 -7.54
CA ARG A 52 -6.73 -21.70 -8.60
C ARG A 52 -6.49 -21.09 -9.99
N TRP A 53 -7.08 -19.95 -10.33
CA TRP A 53 -6.81 -19.27 -11.61
C TRP A 53 -5.34 -18.85 -11.82
N PHE A 54 -4.52 -18.74 -10.76
CA PHE A 54 -3.08 -18.54 -10.91
C PHE A 54 -2.41 -19.72 -11.64
N LEU A 55 -2.99 -20.92 -11.58
CA LEU A 55 -2.40 -22.13 -12.18
C LEU A 55 -2.31 -22.05 -13.70
N ILE A 56 -3.25 -21.38 -14.37
CA ILE A 56 -3.26 -21.29 -15.84
C ILE A 56 -2.02 -20.57 -16.37
N PRO A 57 -1.75 -19.30 -16.01
CA PRO A 57 -0.53 -18.63 -16.46
C PRO A 57 0.73 -19.34 -15.96
N THR A 58 0.69 -19.97 -14.78
CA THR A 58 1.81 -20.74 -14.26
C THR A 58 2.14 -21.97 -15.11
N LEU A 59 1.14 -22.76 -15.51
CA LEU A 59 1.32 -23.92 -16.37
C LEU A 59 1.87 -23.52 -17.74
N VAL A 60 1.32 -22.47 -18.35
CA VAL A 60 1.78 -21.95 -19.65
C VAL A 60 3.24 -21.54 -19.59
N ILE A 61 3.61 -20.71 -18.61
CA ILE A 61 4.96 -20.16 -18.49
C ILE A 61 5.97 -21.24 -18.10
N SER A 62 5.57 -22.21 -17.28
CA SER A 62 6.43 -23.35 -16.92
C SER A 62 6.64 -24.31 -18.10
N GLY A 63 5.62 -24.50 -18.95
CA GLY A 63 5.73 -25.25 -20.19
C GLY A 63 6.70 -24.60 -21.17
N LEU A 64 6.63 -23.27 -21.33
CA LEU A 64 7.59 -22.50 -22.15
C LEU A 64 9.03 -22.61 -21.61
N PHE A 65 9.21 -22.54 -20.29
CA PHE A 65 10.51 -22.72 -19.66
C PHE A 65 11.07 -24.14 -19.89
N LEU A 66 10.25 -25.18 -19.73
CA LEU A 66 10.65 -26.56 -20.01
C LEU A 66 11.04 -26.75 -21.48
N PHE A 67 10.22 -26.22 -22.40
CA PHE A 67 10.53 -26.24 -23.83
C PHE A 67 11.87 -25.56 -24.14
N TYR A 68 12.15 -24.40 -23.53
CA TYR A 68 13.44 -23.72 -23.66
C TYR A 68 14.62 -24.58 -23.18
N LEU A 69 14.48 -25.33 -22.08
CA LEU A 69 15.53 -26.22 -21.58
C LEU A 69 15.81 -27.39 -22.52
N PHE A 70 14.77 -27.93 -23.18
CA PHE A 70 14.94 -28.94 -24.22
C PHE A 70 15.61 -28.37 -25.48
N TYR A 71 15.15 -27.21 -25.95
CA TYR A 71 15.69 -26.56 -27.14
C TYR A 71 17.16 -26.16 -26.97
N SER A 72 17.54 -25.71 -25.77
CA SER A 72 18.92 -25.27 -25.47
C SER A 72 19.88 -26.43 -25.17
N ASP A 73 19.41 -27.68 -25.23
CA ASP A 73 20.12 -28.91 -24.85
C ASP A 73 20.81 -28.85 -23.47
N LYS A 74 20.25 -28.05 -22.55
CA LYS A 74 20.77 -27.91 -21.19
C LYS A 74 20.18 -28.99 -20.32
N ASN A 75 21.04 -29.90 -19.84
CA ASN A 75 20.65 -30.95 -18.90
C ASN A 75 20.64 -30.48 -17.45
N GLN A 76 21.38 -29.40 -17.14
CA GLN A 76 21.39 -28.77 -15.83
C GLN A 76 21.32 -27.24 -15.96
N ILE A 77 20.71 -26.60 -14.97
CA ILE A 77 20.64 -25.13 -14.85
C ILE A 77 20.97 -24.71 -13.42
N ALA A 78 21.71 -23.60 -13.29
CA ALA A 78 22.04 -23.02 -12.00
C ALA A 78 20.79 -22.44 -11.31
N LEU A 79 20.76 -22.51 -9.98
CA LEU A 79 19.72 -21.89 -9.17
C LEU A 79 19.77 -20.36 -9.24
N VAL A 80 20.98 -19.79 -9.11
CA VAL A 80 21.26 -18.34 -9.12
C VAL A 80 22.44 -18.05 -10.04
N GLY A 81 22.40 -16.94 -10.77
CA GLY A 81 23.46 -16.52 -11.70
C GLY A 81 22.92 -16.07 -13.07
N PRO A 82 23.81 -15.74 -14.02
CA PRO A 82 23.42 -15.48 -15.41
C PRO A 82 22.85 -16.76 -16.04
N TYR A 83 21.67 -16.68 -16.67
CA TYR A 83 20.94 -17.82 -17.22
C TYR A 83 20.56 -18.91 -16.18
N SER A 84 20.01 -18.48 -15.04
CA SER A 84 19.57 -19.34 -13.93
C SER A 84 18.05 -19.38 -13.75
N ILE A 85 17.56 -20.29 -12.91
CA ILE A 85 16.16 -20.33 -12.48
C ILE A 85 15.72 -18.97 -11.94
N ALA A 86 16.53 -18.35 -11.07
CA ALA A 86 16.26 -17.01 -10.54
C ALA A 86 16.05 -15.97 -11.65
N ASN A 87 16.89 -15.98 -12.69
CA ASN A 87 16.79 -15.04 -13.81
C ASN A 87 15.51 -15.27 -14.64
N PHE A 88 15.11 -16.52 -14.87
CA PHE A 88 13.85 -16.83 -15.55
C PHE A 88 12.63 -16.42 -14.71
N VAL A 89 12.67 -16.60 -13.39
CA VAL A 89 11.58 -16.16 -12.49
C VAL A 89 11.47 -14.64 -12.52
N LEU A 90 12.60 -13.92 -12.44
CA LEU A 90 12.64 -12.46 -12.49
C LEU A 90 12.19 -11.87 -13.85
N SER A 91 12.36 -12.61 -14.93
CA SER A 91 11.94 -12.18 -16.27
C SER A 91 10.54 -12.70 -16.62
N LEU A 92 10.43 -13.99 -16.97
CA LEU A 92 9.17 -14.61 -17.40
C LEU A 92 8.13 -14.67 -16.28
N GLY A 93 8.55 -14.97 -15.05
CA GLY A 93 7.66 -15.04 -13.90
C GLY A 93 7.04 -13.67 -13.57
N VAL A 94 7.85 -12.62 -13.49
CA VAL A 94 7.37 -11.25 -13.28
C VAL A 94 6.46 -10.81 -14.42
N LEU A 95 6.85 -11.03 -15.68
CA LEU A 95 6.04 -10.70 -16.86
C LEU A 95 4.66 -11.39 -16.81
N SER A 96 4.63 -12.68 -16.47
CA SER A 96 3.39 -13.43 -16.21
C SER A 96 2.54 -12.80 -15.10
N GLY A 97 3.18 -12.43 -14.00
CA GLY A 97 2.52 -11.76 -12.88
C GLY A 97 1.91 -10.42 -13.26
N VAL A 98 2.62 -9.62 -14.08
CA VAL A 98 2.12 -8.33 -14.61
C VAL A 98 0.87 -8.55 -15.47
N PHE A 99 0.92 -9.48 -16.43
CA PHE A 99 -0.25 -9.78 -17.26
C PHE A 99 -1.43 -10.27 -16.42
N SER A 100 -1.17 -11.12 -15.43
CA SER A 100 -2.19 -11.61 -14.50
C SER A 100 -2.81 -10.47 -13.70
N PHE A 101 -2.00 -9.56 -13.14
CA PHE A 101 -2.48 -8.39 -12.42
C PHE A 101 -3.38 -7.52 -13.31
N ILE A 102 -2.90 -7.16 -14.50
CA ILE A 102 -3.64 -6.33 -15.46
C ILE A 102 -4.98 -7.01 -15.79
N PHE A 103 -4.96 -8.28 -16.17
CA PHE A 103 -6.16 -9.02 -16.55
C PHE A 103 -7.21 -9.03 -15.42
N PHE A 104 -6.81 -9.39 -14.20
CA PHE A 104 -7.73 -9.47 -13.07
C PHE A 104 -8.19 -8.10 -12.57
N PHE A 105 -7.35 -7.06 -12.64
CA PHE A 105 -7.76 -5.69 -12.33
C PHE A 105 -8.83 -5.19 -13.30
N ILE A 106 -8.64 -5.41 -14.60
CA ILE A 106 -9.61 -5.01 -15.65
C ILE A 106 -10.93 -5.78 -15.48
N LYS A 107 -10.85 -7.10 -15.26
CA LYS A 107 -12.03 -7.94 -15.01
C LYS A 107 -12.81 -7.45 -13.79
N GLY A 108 -12.09 -7.06 -12.74
CA GLY A 108 -12.65 -6.44 -11.53
C GLY A 108 -13.37 -5.12 -11.83
N LYS A 109 -12.77 -4.27 -12.66
CA LYS A 109 -13.35 -2.99 -13.07
C LYS A 109 -14.59 -3.11 -13.93
N ARG A 110 -14.70 -4.16 -14.75
CA ARG A 110 -15.87 -4.43 -15.59
C ARG A 110 -17.03 -5.05 -14.80
N ASN A 111 -16.97 -5.09 -13.46
CA ASN A 111 -17.92 -5.78 -12.59
C ASN A 111 -18.14 -7.26 -12.94
N GLN A 112 -17.20 -7.87 -13.68
CA GLN A 112 -17.26 -9.28 -14.06
C GLN A 112 -16.89 -10.19 -12.88
N ILE A 113 -16.30 -9.64 -11.82
CA ILE A 113 -15.84 -10.33 -10.61
C ILE A 113 -15.97 -9.44 -9.38
N THR A 114 -16.05 -10.06 -8.21
CA THR A 114 -15.98 -9.36 -6.92
C THR A 114 -14.55 -8.94 -6.63
N THR A 115 -14.38 -7.67 -6.27
CA THR A 115 -13.09 -7.11 -5.89
C THR A 115 -13.31 -5.93 -4.97
N GLN A 116 -12.37 -5.73 -4.04
CA GLN A 116 -12.32 -4.51 -3.22
C GLN A 116 -11.76 -3.32 -4.01
N SER A 117 -11.19 -3.57 -5.19
CA SER A 117 -10.60 -2.56 -6.07
C SER A 117 -11.64 -1.78 -6.91
N LYS A 118 -12.95 -2.04 -6.75
CA LYS A 118 -14.02 -1.44 -7.58
C LYS A 118 -14.07 0.07 -7.47
N ASP A 119 -13.73 0.64 -6.32
CA ASP A 119 -13.78 2.09 -6.10
C ASP A 119 -12.50 2.85 -6.51
N ILE A 120 -11.45 2.15 -6.94
CA ILE A 120 -10.16 2.77 -7.28
C ILE A 120 -10.21 3.38 -8.69
N TYR A 121 -10.04 4.69 -8.87
CA TYR A 121 -10.07 5.28 -10.21
C TYR A 121 -8.98 4.72 -11.13
N TRP A 122 -9.31 4.61 -12.42
CA TRP A 122 -8.37 4.17 -13.46
C TRP A 122 -7.09 4.99 -13.54
N ARG A 123 -7.13 6.27 -13.13
CA ARG A 123 -5.95 7.14 -13.09
C ARG A 123 -4.85 6.62 -12.14
N ASN A 124 -5.22 5.88 -11.10
CA ASN A 124 -4.28 5.35 -10.09
C ASN A 124 -3.67 4.02 -10.53
N PHE A 125 -4.23 3.39 -11.57
CA PHE A 125 -3.80 2.07 -12.01
C PHE A 125 -2.31 1.98 -12.35
N PRO A 126 -1.70 2.92 -13.09
CA PRO A 126 -0.27 2.84 -13.40
C PRO A 126 0.62 2.89 -12.15
N ALA A 127 0.32 3.78 -11.22
CA ALA A 127 1.05 3.91 -9.95
C ALA A 127 0.95 2.63 -9.12
N ILE A 128 -0.25 2.07 -8.99
CA ILE A 128 -0.50 0.85 -8.21
C ILE A 128 0.19 -0.36 -8.86
N LEU A 129 0.02 -0.55 -10.16
CA LEU A 129 0.64 -1.65 -10.91
C LEU A 129 2.17 -1.61 -10.76
N LEU A 130 2.76 -0.44 -11.02
CA LEU A 130 4.21 -0.26 -10.94
C LEU A 130 4.72 -0.55 -9.52
N SER A 131 3.99 -0.12 -8.48
CA SER A 131 4.35 -0.37 -7.09
C SER A 131 4.38 -1.86 -6.76
N PHE A 132 3.36 -2.62 -7.17
CA PHE A 132 3.38 -4.07 -6.99
C PHE A 132 4.46 -4.77 -7.80
N ILE A 133 4.79 -4.28 -9.00
CA ILE A 133 5.92 -4.79 -9.80
C ILE A 133 7.24 -4.60 -9.03
N VAL A 134 7.51 -3.40 -8.52
CA VAL A 134 8.76 -3.14 -7.80
C VAL A 134 8.84 -3.94 -6.52
N ILE A 135 7.77 -4.01 -5.73
CA ILE A 135 7.73 -4.82 -4.51
C ILE A 135 8.00 -6.30 -4.84
N LEU A 136 7.40 -6.82 -5.91
CA LEU A 136 7.61 -8.19 -6.36
C LEU A 136 9.06 -8.43 -6.78
N VAL A 137 9.60 -7.60 -7.69
CA VAL A 137 10.97 -7.71 -8.18
C VAL A 137 11.97 -7.61 -7.04
N PHE A 138 11.79 -6.64 -6.15
CA PHE A 138 12.63 -6.45 -4.97
C PHE A 138 12.62 -7.67 -4.05
N SER A 139 11.42 -8.18 -3.72
CA SER A 139 11.27 -9.34 -2.86
C SER A 139 11.94 -10.58 -3.46
N LEU A 140 11.80 -10.79 -4.77
CA LEU A 140 12.46 -11.88 -5.49
C LEU A 140 13.98 -11.70 -5.53
N LEU A 141 14.49 -10.49 -5.77
CA LEU A 141 15.92 -10.21 -5.77
C LEU A 141 16.56 -10.49 -4.40
N VAL A 142 15.94 -10.00 -3.32
CA VAL A 142 16.40 -10.26 -1.95
C VAL A 142 16.36 -11.76 -1.66
N PHE A 143 15.25 -12.43 -1.98
CA PHE A 143 15.09 -13.86 -1.76
C PHE A 143 16.16 -14.67 -2.50
N PHE A 144 16.32 -14.47 -3.82
CA PHE A 144 17.31 -15.21 -4.60
C PHE A 144 18.75 -14.85 -4.23
N LYS A 145 19.00 -13.62 -3.74
CA LYS A 145 20.31 -13.26 -3.19
C LYS A 145 20.63 -14.09 -1.95
N VAL A 146 19.69 -14.22 -1.01
CA VAL A 146 19.85 -15.03 0.20
C VAL A 146 20.01 -16.51 -0.16
N ILE A 147 19.14 -17.03 -1.04
CA ILE A 147 19.24 -18.42 -1.52
C ILE A 147 20.58 -18.69 -2.20
N GLY A 148 21.10 -17.75 -2.99
CA GLY A 148 22.42 -17.89 -3.62
C GLY A 148 23.59 -17.93 -2.63
N LEU A 149 23.43 -17.35 -1.44
CA LEU A 149 24.42 -17.45 -0.36
C LEU A 149 24.36 -18.81 0.36
N VAL A 150 23.17 -19.41 0.46
CA VAL A 150 22.96 -20.70 1.12
C VAL A 150 23.33 -21.88 0.21
N PHE A 151 23.00 -21.78 -1.08
CA PHE A 151 23.14 -22.86 -2.06
C PHE A 151 24.20 -22.51 -3.11
N ILE A 152 25.44 -22.36 -2.68
CA ILE A 152 26.56 -21.95 -3.53
C ILE A 152 26.81 -23.02 -4.60
N GLY A 153 26.76 -22.61 -5.88
CA GLY A 153 27.03 -23.50 -7.01
C GLY A 153 25.95 -24.54 -7.29
N ALA A 154 24.77 -24.44 -6.66
CA ALA A 154 23.70 -25.40 -6.87
C ALA A 154 23.17 -25.38 -8.31
N THR A 155 23.22 -26.54 -8.96
CA THR A 155 22.61 -26.82 -10.27
C THR A 155 21.55 -27.89 -10.12
N LEU A 156 20.48 -27.80 -10.92
CA LEU A 156 19.36 -28.73 -10.92
C LEU A 156 19.16 -29.30 -12.31
N ASP A 157 18.75 -30.57 -12.39
CA ASP A 157 18.33 -31.17 -13.65
C ASP A 157 17.06 -30.49 -14.20
N ARG A 158 16.79 -30.68 -15.50
CA ARG A 158 15.66 -30.01 -16.17
C ARG A 158 14.30 -30.22 -15.50
N TYR A 159 14.00 -31.41 -14.98
CA TYR A 159 12.68 -31.67 -14.40
C TYR A 159 12.56 -31.02 -13.03
N THR A 160 13.58 -31.14 -12.19
CA THR A 160 13.61 -30.49 -10.88
C THR A 160 13.61 -28.96 -11.01
N ALA A 161 14.36 -28.42 -11.98
CA ALA A 161 14.38 -27.00 -12.27
C ALA A 161 13.02 -26.47 -12.75
N THR A 162 12.33 -27.20 -13.63
CA THR A 162 10.98 -26.84 -14.08
C THR A 162 9.96 -26.89 -12.94
N LEU A 163 10.04 -27.89 -12.05
CA LEU A 163 9.17 -27.96 -10.88
C LEU A 163 9.40 -26.77 -9.95
N LEU A 164 10.65 -26.42 -9.67
CA LEU A 164 10.99 -25.29 -8.82
C LEU A 164 10.54 -23.96 -9.46
N PHE A 165 10.76 -23.81 -10.77
CA PHE A 165 10.28 -22.67 -11.54
C PHE A 165 8.75 -22.55 -11.50
N PHE A 166 8.02 -23.67 -11.66
CA PHE A 166 6.56 -23.72 -11.55
C PHE A 166 6.08 -23.22 -10.19
N VAL A 167 6.73 -23.64 -9.10
CA VAL A 167 6.37 -23.17 -7.74
C VAL A 167 6.55 -21.65 -7.64
N PHE A 168 7.70 -21.11 -8.06
CA PHE A 168 7.94 -19.67 -7.99
C PHE A 168 6.98 -18.86 -8.86
N VAL A 169 6.77 -19.27 -10.11
CA VAL A 169 5.81 -18.59 -10.99
C VAL A 169 4.38 -18.70 -10.45
N GLY A 170 4.03 -19.83 -9.82
CA GLY A 170 2.81 -20.02 -9.05
C GLY A 170 2.63 -18.98 -7.96
N LEU A 171 3.64 -18.80 -7.11
CA LEU A 171 3.65 -17.80 -6.05
C LEU A 171 3.56 -16.38 -6.60
N VAL A 172 4.29 -16.07 -7.67
CA VAL A 172 4.25 -14.75 -8.34
C VAL A 172 2.85 -14.45 -8.87
N ASN A 173 2.26 -15.36 -9.65
CA ASN A 173 0.93 -15.17 -10.20
C ASN A 173 -0.14 -15.11 -9.10
N TYR A 174 -0.04 -15.96 -8.08
CA TYR A 174 -0.93 -15.91 -6.92
C TYR A 174 -0.87 -14.54 -6.24
N PHE A 175 0.33 -14.05 -5.92
CA PHE A 175 0.53 -12.76 -5.28
C PHE A 175 -0.02 -11.61 -6.12
N MET A 176 0.27 -11.59 -7.43
CA MET A 176 -0.16 -10.51 -8.32
C MET A 176 -1.68 -10.50 -8.53
N ILE A 177 -2.30 -11.68 -8.68
CA ILE A 177 -3.76 -11.79 -8.79
C ILE A 177 -4.42 -11.37 -7.48
N TYR A 178 -3.94 -11.90 -6.35
CA TYR A 178 -4.46 -11.54 -5.03
C TYR A 178 -4.36 -10.03 -4.79
N SER A 179 -3.21 -9.44 -5.11
CA SER A 179 -2.99 -8.01 -5.02
C SER A 179 -4.01 -7.23 -5.86
N ALA A 180 -4.23 -7.60 -7.13
CA ALA A 180 -5.19 -6.93 -8.00
C ALA A 180 -6.65 -6.96 -7.49
N LEU A 181 -7.04 -8.04 -6.80
CA LEU A 181 -8.42 -8.28 -6.34
C LEU A 181 -8.74 -7.71 -4.96
N SER A 182 -7.72 -7.32 -4.20
CA SER A 182 -7.87 -7.04 -2.79
C SER A 182 -7.28 -5.70 -2.38
N ILE A 183 -7.15 -4.76 -3.33
CA ILE A 183 -6.60 -3.44 -3.09
C ILE A 183 -7.58 -2.63 -2.26
N THR A 184 -7.09 -2.09 -1.15
CA THR A 184 -7.82 -1.17 -0.27
C THR A 184 -6.89 -0.03 0.14
N PRO A 185 -7.42 1.13 0.55
CA PRO A 185 -6.57 2.22 1.07
C PRO A 185 -5.67 1.78 2.23
N THR A 186 -6.16 0.92 3.13
CA THR A 186 -5.37 0.35 4.22
C THR A 186 -4.19 -0.48 3.72
N LYS A 187 -4.39 -1.33 2.71
CA LYS A 187 -3.27 -2.07 2.11
C LYS A 187 -2.28 -1.14 1.41
N LEU A 188 -2.76 -0.11 0.70
CA LEU A 188 -1.87 0.88 0.07
C LEU A 188 -1.03 1.63 1.11
N THR A 189 -1.58 1.93 2.29
CA THR A 189 -0.81 2.54 3.40
C THR A 189 0.23 1.59 3.96
N ASN A 190 -0.13 0.33 4.20
CA ASN A 190 0.84 -0.66 4.66
C ASN A 190 1.96 -0.89 3.63
N LEU A 191 1.63 -0.87 2.33
CA LEU A 191 2.61 -0.96 1.25
C LEU A 191 3.51 0.28 1.23
N LEU A 192 2.97 1.48 1.40
CA LEU A 192 3.76 2.72 1.49
C LEU A 192 4.77 2.65 2.65
N ILE A 193 4.34 2.22 3.84
CA ILE A 193 5.22 2.03 5.01
C ILE A 193 6.32 1.02 4.69
N PHE A 194 5.95 -0.14 4.14
CA PHE A 194 6.90 -1.21 3.81
C PHE A 194 7.92 -0.77 2.76
N VAL A 195 7.49 -0.08 1.71
CA VAL A 195 8.36 0.41 0.63
C VAL A 195 9.34 1.45 1.17
N ILE A 196 8.87 2.46 1.92
CA ILE A 196 9.77 3.49 2.47
C ILE A 196 10.76 2.88 3.44
N ILE A 197 10.29 2.17 4.46
CA ILE A 197 11.17 1.67 5.51
C ILE A 197 12.13 0.62 4.92
N GLY A 198 11.61 -0.33 4.15
CA GLY A 198 12.42 -1.39 3.54
C GLY A 198 13.44 -0.85 2.53
N GLY A 199 13.02 0.09 1.68
CA GLY A 199 13.88 0.68 0.65
C GLY A 199 14.98 1.58 1.23
N VAL A 200 14.66 2.40 2.24
CA VAL A 200 15.64 3.22 2.96
C VAL A 200 16.63 2.34 3.72
N LEU A 201 16.15 1.33 4.48
CA LEU A 201 17.03 0.41 5.21
C LEU A 201 17.93 -0.38 4.25
N LEU A 202 17.41 -0.86 3.10
CA LEU A 202 18.25 -1.52 2.13
C LEU A 202 19.35 -0.58 1.63
N SER A 203 19.00 0.66 1.30
CA SER A 203 19.96 1.67 0.82
C SER A 203 21.05 1.94 1.85
N MET A 204 20.72 1.95 3.15
CA MET A 204 21.70 2.06 4.23
C MET A 204 22.63 0.83 4.30
N ILE A 205 22.08 -0.37 4.17
CA ILE A 205 22.83 -1.63 4.25
C ILE A 205 23.78 -1.78 3.05
N THR A 206 23.32 -1.44 1.85
CA THR A 206 24.12 -1.58 0.61
C THR A 206 25.24 -0.55 0.52
N ASN A 207 25.09 0.59 1.21
CA ASN A 207 26.12 1.63 1.30
C ASN A 207 26.94 1.58 2.60
N LYS A 208 26.82 0.53 3.42
CA LYS A 208 27.50 0.44 4.73
C LYS A 208 29.02 0.73 4.69
N ASP A 209 29.68 0.37 3.60
CA ASP A 209 31.14 0.49 3.47
C ASP A 209 31.56 1.91 3.03
N TYR A 210 30.60 2.77 2.66
CA TYR A 210 30.83 4.13 2.12
C TYR A 210 30.69 5.22 3.19
N GLN A 211 30.55 4.84 4.47
CA GLN A 211 30.47 5.76 5.61
C GLN A 211 29.42 6.87 5.41
N TRP A 212 28.32 6.57 4.71
CA TRP A 212 27.28 7.54 4.32
C TRP A 212 26.80 8.40 5.49
N TRP A 213 26.74 7.81 6.69
CA TRP A 213 26.28 8.47 7.91
C TRP A 213 27.20 9.62 8.38
N GLN A 214 28.43 9.69 7.90
CA GLN A 214 29.35 10.80 8.16
C GLN A 214 29.08 12.01 7.27
N PHE A 215 28.39 11.82 6.14
CA PHE A 215 28.07 12.89 5.19
C PHE A 215 26.70 13.48 5.50
N ASN A 216 25.64 12.76 5.11
CA ASN A 216 24.24 13.12 5.29
C ASN A 216 23.35 11.93 4.91
N PHE A 217 22.06 12.01 5.21
CA PHE A 217 21.09 10.97 4.84
C PHE A 217 20.81 10.98 3.33
N SER A 218 20.81 12.16 2.72
CA SER A 218 20.63 12.34 1.26
C SER A 218 21.75 11.72 0.41
N PHE A 219 22.93 11.45 0.99
CA PHE A 219 24.06 10.73 0.37
C PHE A 219 23.61 9.42 -0.27
N LEU A 220 22.66 8.73 0.36
CA LEU A 220 22.14 7.45 -0.12
C LEU A 220 21.56 7.53 -1.54
N GLY A 221 21.19 8.74 -2.01
CA GLY A 221 20.69 9.00 -3.35
C GLY A 221 21.73 9.56 -4.33
N THR A 222 22.95 9.91 -3.91
CA THR A 222 23.91 10.64 -4.76
C THR A 222 24.71 9.72 -5.68
N ILE A 223 25.38 10.27 -6.69
CA ILE A 223 26.18 9.47 -7.63
C ILE A 223 27.39 8.79 -6.96
N GLU A 224 27.82 9.29 -5.81
CA GLU A 224 28.92 8.76 -5.00
C GLU A 224 28.52 7.49 -4.22
N ALA A 225 27.22 7.22 -4.07
CA ALA A 225 26.71 6.02 -3.43
C ALA A 225 26.81 4.79 -4.35
N LYS A 226 27.18 3.63 -3.78
CA LYS A 226 27.36 2.35 -4.50
C LYS A 226 26.10 1.90 -5.25
N SER A 227 24.92 2.22 -4.73
CA SER A 227 23.63 1.80 -5.29
C SER A 227 22.57 2.87 -5.06
N SER A 228 22.89 4.09 -5.47
CA SER A 228 22.07 5.30 -5.30
C SER A 228 20.63 5.17 -5.79
N TRP A 229 20.44 4.39 -6.86
CA TRP A 229 19.13 4.13 -7.43
C TRP A 229 18.13 3.54 -6.41
N GLN A 230 18.58 2.77 -5.41
CA GLN A 230 17.69 2.13 -4.43
C GLN A 230 16.95 3.17 -3.60
N PHE A 231 17.67 4.19 -3.12
CA PHE A 231 17.10 5.26 -2.32
C PHE A 231 16.17 6.14 -3.15
N ASN A 232 16.65 6.58 -4.31
CA ASN A 232 15.91 7.47 -5.21
C ASN A 232 14.61 6.83 -5.73
N VAL A 233 14.69 5.59 -6.19
CA VAL A 233 13.52 4.81 -6.61
C VAL A 233 12.57 4.63 -5.43
N THR A 234 13.07 4.36 -4.22
CA THR A 234 12.20 4.26 -3.04
C THR A 234 11.36 5.53 -2.85
N LEU A 235 11.95 6.71 -2.92
CA LEU A 235 11.22 7.98 -2.78
C LEU A 235 10.22 8.22 -3.91
N MET A 236 10.63 7.99 -5.17
CA MET A 236 9.76 8.13 -6.35
C MET A 236 8.55 7.18 -6.29
N PHE A 237 8.76 5.94 -5.87
CA PHE A 237 7.67 4.97 -5.75
C PHE A 237 6.73 5.28 -4.61
N SER A 238 7.27 5.75 -3.50
CA SER A 238 6.49 6.16 -2.34
C SER A 238 5.61 7.36 -2.66
N SER A 239 6.11 8.30 -3.46
CA SER A 239 5.33 9.38 -4.06
C SER A 239 4.14 8.87 -4.87
N LEU A 240 4.37 7.94 -5.81
CA LEU A 240 3.30 7.35 -6.63
C LEU A 240 2.24 6.63 -5.79
N LEU A 241 2.67 5.84 -4.80
CA LEU A 241 1.77 5.18 -3.85
C LEU A 241 0.96 6.18 -3.04
N MET A 242 1.61 7.24 -2.56
CA MET A 242 0.96 8.29 -1.78
C MET A 242 -0.07 9.04 -2.63
N VAL A 243 0.22 9.37 -3.89
CA VAL A 243 -0.75 9.98 -4.82
C VAL A 243 -1.96 9.06 -5.04
N ALA A 244 -1.74 7.77 -5.31
CA ALA A 244 -2.82 6.81 -5.51
C ALA A 244 -3.69 6.65 -4.25
N LEU A 245 -3.05 6.62 -3.07
CA LEU A 245 -3.72 6.53 -1.78
C LEU A 245 -4.53 7.78 -1.48
N ILE A 246 -3.96 8.98 -1.67
CA ILE A 246 -4.66 10.25 -1.51
C ILE A 246 -5.89 10.29 -2.42
N ASP A 247 -5.73 9.97 -3.71
CA ASP A 247 -6.86 9.98 -4.64
C ASP A 247 -7.98 9.03 -4.20
N SER A 248 -7.65 7.78 -3.87
CA SER A 248 -8.62 6.80 -3.36
C SER A 248 -9.32 7.25 -2.06
N LEU A 249 -8.58 7.82 -1.11
CA LEU A 249 -9.16 8.27 0.16
C LEU A 249 -10.07 9.46 0.00
N PHE A 250 -9.65 10.47 -0.77
CA PHE A 250 -10.43 11.69 -0.90
C PHE A 250 -11.69 11.51 -1.72
N VAL A 251 -11.73 10.50 -2.59
CA VAL A 251 -12.97 10.07 -3.24
C VAL A 251 -13.99 9.61 -2.20
N GLU A 252 -13.60 8.70 -1.30
CA GLU A 252 -14.51 8.18 -0.28
C GLU A 252 -14.93 9.28 0.71
N LEU A 253 -13.99 10.14 1.10
CA LEU A 253 -14.26 11.27 2.00
C LEU A 253 -15.15 12.34 1.36
N GLN A 254 -15.04 12.59 0.05
CA GLN A 254 -15.90 13.56 -0.64
C GLN A 254 -17.33 13.02 -0.85
N LYS A 255 -17.51 11.69 -0.98
CA LYS A 255 -18.84 11.07 -0.91
C LYS A 255 -19.47 11.25 0.48
N ALA A 256 -18.66 11.08 1.53
CA ALA A 256 -19.07 11.20 2.93
C ALA A 256 -19.35 12.65 3.38
N ILE A 257 -18.51 13.60 2.95
CA ILE A 257 -18.61 15.03 3.30
C ILE A 257 -18.56 15.85 2.00
N PRO A 258 -19.70 15.96 1.29
CA PRO A 258 -19.76 16.68 0.02
C PRO A 258 -19.36 18.15 0.17
N HIS A 259 -18.72 18.71 -0.88
CA HIS A 259 -18.40 20.14 -1.00
C HIS A 259 -17.50 20.73 0.12
N SER A 260 -16.76 19.91 0.87
CA SER A 260 -15.82 20.40 1.88
C SER A 260 -14.58 21.04 1.26
N LYS A 261 -14.49 22.38 1.34
CA LYS A 261 -13.28 23.14 0.92
C LYS A 261 -12.04 22.71 1.71
N GLN A 262 -12.20 22.40 3.00
CA GLN A 262 -11.12 21.97 3.89
C GLN A 262 -10.45 20.69 3.36
N LEU A 263 -11.25 19.68 3.02
CA LEU A 263 -10.76 18.42 2.46
C LEU A 263 -10.14 18.62 1.07
N THR A 264 -10.68 19.50 0.24
CA THR A 264 -10.07 19.81 -1.06
C THR A 264 -8.69 20.45 -0.90
N ILE A 265 -8.54 21.42 0.00
CA ILE A 265 -7.23 22.04 0.29
C ILE A 265 -6.26 20.99 0.85
N LEU A 266 -6.72 20.16 1.79
CA LEU A 266 -5.90 19.08 2.36
C LEU A 266 -5.43 18.09 1.28
N ARG A 267 -6.32 17.69 0.36
CA ARG A 267 -5.99 16.83 -0.78
C ARG A 267 -4.89 17.44 -1.64
N VAL A 268 -5.01 18.72 -1.98
CA VAL A 268 -4.01 19.42 -2.80
C VAL A 268 -2.67 19.48 -2.09
N LEU A 269 -2.62 19.91 -0.82
CA LEU A 269 -1.38 19.99 -0.05
C LEU A 269 -0.71 18.62 0.11
N LEU A 270 -1.48 17.57 0.40
CA LEU A 270 -0.97 16.19 0.47
C LEU A 270 -0.45 15.72 -0.89
N THR A 271 -1.13 16.05 -1.98
CA THR A 271 -0.70 15.67 -3.33
C THR A 271 0.59 16.39 -3.70
N LEU A 272 0.72 17.69 -3.41
CA LEU A 272 1.96 18.44 -3.59
C LEU A 272 3.09 17.82 -2.77
N THR A 273 2.84 17.49 -1.50
CA THR A 273 3.83 16.82 -0.63
C THR A 273 4.27 15.48 -1.21
N ALA A 274 3.34 14.70 -1.75
CA ALA A 274 3.66 13.43 -2.40
C ALA A 274 4.53 13.64 -3.65
N LEU A 275 4.17 14.59 -4.52
CA LEU A 275 4.95 14.89 -5.73
C LEU A 275 6.35 15.40 -5.37
N ASP A 276 6.45 16.24 -4.36
CA ASP A 276 7.70 16.82 -3.89
C ASP A 276 8.63 15.75 -3.28
N LEU A 277 8.09 14.80 -2.51
CA LEU A 277 8.82 13.59 -2.08
C LEU A 277 9.40 12.81 -3.28
N GLY A 278 8.62 12.68 -4.35
CA GLY A 278 9.06 12.02 -5.58
C GLY A 278 10.15 12.83 -6.30
N ALA A 279 10.04 14.16 -6.29
CA ALA A 279 11.03 15.06 -6.84
C ALA A 279 12.37 14.98 -6.08
N VAL A 280 12.36 14.79 -4.74
CA VAL A 280 13.59 14.55 -3.97
C VAL A 280 14.33 13.31 -4.49
N GLY A 281 13.61 12.23 -4.81
CA GLY A 281 14.20 11.04 -5.42
C GLY A 281 14.62 11.24 -6.88
N LEU A 282 13.87 12.04 -7.64
CA LEU A 282 14.15 12.30 -9.06
C LEU A 282 15.37 13.20 -9.28
N PHE A 283 15.62 14.12 -8.34
CA PHE A 283 16.74 15.05 -8.37
C PHE A 283 17.71 14.75 -7.22
N PRO A 284 18.63 13.78 -7.39
CA PRO A 284 19.70 13.52 -6.43
C PRO A 284 20.53 14.76 -6.13
N TYR A 285 21.06 14.84 -4.91
CA TYR A 285 22.06 15.86 -4.61
C TYR A 285 23.27 15.69 -5.53
N THR A 286 23.67 16.80 -6.16
CA THR A 286 24.82 16.86 -7.05
C THR A 286 25.55 18.19 -6.84
N GLU A 287 26.87 18.14 -6.69
CA GLU A 287 27.71 19.34 -6.49
C GLU A 287 27.95 20.12 -7.79
N THR A 288 27.81 19.47 -8.95
CA THR A 288 28.11 20.04 -10.27
C THR A 288 27.01 19.71 -11.30
N GLY A 289 26.95 20.47 -12.40
CA GLY A 289 26.02 20.22 -13.51
C GLY A 289 24.71 21.03 -13.47
N SER A 290 23.86 20.83 -14.47
CA SER A 290 22.68 21.67 -14.73
C SER A 290 21.58 21.62 -13.67
N PHE A 291 21.61 20.62 -12.78
CA PHE A 291 20.63 20.43 -11.71
C PHE A 291 21.20 20.74 -10.31
N GLN A 292 22.35 21.41 -10.23
CA GLN A 292 22.96 21.82 -8.97
C GLN A 292 21.97 22.64 -8.13
N GLY A 293 21.85 22.29 -6.85
CA GLY A 293 20.99 23.00 -5.89
C GLY A 293 19.49 22.66 -5.96
N ILE A 294 19.01 21.98 -7.01
CA ILE A 294 17.59 21.61 -7.14
C ILE A 294 17.18 20.65 -6.01
N HIS A 295 18.03 19.69 -5.66
CA HIS A 295 17.75 18.78 -4.54
C HIS A 295 17.44 19.53 -3.25
N ASN A 296 18.28 20.52 -2.89
CA ASN A 296 18.10 21.29 -1.66
C ASN A 296 16.84 22.15 -1.70
N GLN A 297 16.48 22.68 -2.87
CA GLN A 297 15.27 23.47 -3.04
C GLN A 297 14.00 22.61 -2.87
N VAL A 298 13.97 21.45 -3.53
CA VAL A 298 12.86 20.49 -3.45
C VAL A 298 12.75 19.91 -2.04
N ALA A 299 13.87 19.51 -1.42
CA ALA A 299 13.87 19.04 -0.03
C ALA A 299 13.41 20.15 0.95
N GLY A 300 13.76 21.41 0.68
CA GLY A 300 13.27 22.56 1.44
C GLY A 300 11.75 22.75 1.32
N TYR A 301 11.19 22.66 0.11
CA TYR A 301 9.75 22.69 -0.12
C TYR A 301 9.03 21.57 0.64
N LEU A 302 9.63 20.39 0.73
CA LEU A 302 9.02 19.25 1.42
C LEU A 302 8.86 19.55 2.91
N VAL A 303 9.88 20.15 3.52
CA VAL A 303 9.83 20.60 4.92
C VAL A 303 8.75 21.66 5.10
N TYR A 304 8.68 22.68 4.23
CA TYR A 304 7.65 23.72 4.33
C TYR A 304 6.24 23.16 4.19
N LEU A 305 6.01 22.26 3.24
CA LEU A 305 4.71 21.61 3.02
C LEU A 305 4.29 20.80 4.24
N ILE A 306 5.20 20.03 4.83
CA ILE A 306 4.94 19.26 6.06
C ILE A 306 4.59 20.18 7.22
N VAL A 307 5.34 21.27 7.43
CA VAL A 307 5.05 22.24 8.51
C VAL A 307 3.68 22.89 8.31
N VAL A 308 3.38 23.34 7.10
CA VAL A 308 2.06 23.93 6.75
C VAL A 308 0.94 22.93 7.00
N LEU A 309 1.13 21.66 6.63
CA LEU A 309 0.16 20.60 6.84
C LEU A 309 -0.08 20.32 8.34
N ILE A 310 1.00 20.20 9.14
CA ILE A 310 0.91 19.91 10.57
C ILE A 310 0.23 21.07 11.32
N LEU A 311 0.68 22.31 11.10
CA LEU A 311 0.09 23.48 11.74
C LEU A 311 -1.35 23.69 11.27
N GLY A 312 -1.57 23.47 9.97
CA GLY A 312 -2.84 23.63 9.27
C GLY A 312 -3.93 22.65 9.70
N ILE A 313 -3.57 21.52 10.34
CA ILE A 313 -4.45 20.37 10.45
C ILE A 313 -5.76 20.65 11.20
N LYS A 314 -5.73 21.56 12.18
CA LYS A 314 -6.92 22.00 12.93
C LYS A 314 -7.98 22.66 12.04
N TRP A 315 -7.56 23.33 10.96
CA TRP A 315 -8.46 24.00 10.02
C TRP A 315 -8.73 23.16 8.77
N LEU A 316 -7.80 22.28 8.40
CA LEU A 316 -7.88 21.44 7.21
C LEU A 316 -8.72 20.17 7.41
N LEU A 317 -8.81 19.65 8.64
CA LEU A 317 -9.52 18.41 8.94
C LEU A 317 -10.83 18.67 9.72
N PRO A 318 -12.01 18.32 9.16
CA PRO A 318 -13.28 18.50 9.86
C PRO A 318 -13.39 17.54 11.06
N LYS A 319 -13.85 18.05 12.22
CA LYS A 319 -14.10 17.27 13.45
C LYS A 319 -12.89 16.43 13.91
N VAL A 320 -11.70 17.01 13.86
CA VAL A 320 -10.46 16.37 14.35
C VAL A 320 -10.55 16.03 15.84
N SER A 321 -10.07 14.84 16.24
CA SER A 321 -10.02 14.44 17.65
C SER A 321 -8.94 15.22 18.41
N LYS A 322 -9.16 15.46 19.70
CA LYS A 322 -8.18 16.13 20.56
C LYS A 322 -6.86 15.34 20.62
N GLU A 323 -6.95 14.03 20.71
CA GLU A 323 -5.79 13.12 20.73
C GLU A 323 -4.92 13.29 19.48
N PHE A 324 -5.52 13.31 18.29
CA PHE A 324 -4.79 13.46 17.04
C PHE A 324 -4.15 14.86 16.90
N LEU A 325 -4.84 15.91 17.37
CA LEU A 325 -4.27 17.26 17.43
C LEU A 325 -3.05 17.32 18.36
N THR A 326 -3.15 16.75 19.55
CA THR A 326 -2.05 16.72 20.53
C THR A 326 -0.82 16.02 19.95
N ILE A 327 -1.00 14.84 19.36
CA ILE A 327 0.11 14.10 18.72
C ILE A 327 0.71 14.90 17.56
N SER A 328 -0.13 15.52 16.72
CA SER A 328 0.33 16.33 15.58
C SER A 328 1.21 17.50 16.03
N TYR A 329 0.78 18.26 17.04
CA TYR A 329 1.55 19.39 17.55
C TYR A 329 2.77 18.97 18.36
N LEU A 330 2.74 17.81 19.03
CA LEU A 330 3.94 17.25 19.65
C LEU A 330 5.01 16.91 18.61
N ILE A 331 4.61 16.32 17.47
CA ILE A 331 5.53 16.07 16.37
C ILE A 331 6.04 17.39 15.79
N ALA A 332 5.19 18.40 15.63
CA ALA A 332 5.59 19.74 15.18
C ALA A 332 6.67 20.35 16.09
N VAL A 333 6.43 20.34 17.41
CA VAL A 333 7.37 20.87 18.40
C VAL A 333 8.68 20.08 18.39
N THR A 334 8.61 18.75 18.27
CA THR A 334 9.81 17.91 18.14
C THR A 334 10.61 18.24 16.88
N LEU A 335 9.94 18.46 15.74
CA LEU A 335 10.60 18.89 14.50
C LEU A 335 11.31 20.24 14.68
N VAL A 336 10.65 21.21 15.31
CA VAL A 336 11.27 22.51 15.63
C VAL A 336 12.48 22.33 16.55
N ALA A 337 12.37 21.50 17.58
CA ALA A 337 13.49 21.20 18.47
C ALA A 337 14.67 20.56 17.72
N VAL A 338 14.41 19.62 16.80
CA VAL A 338 15.43 19.01 15.93
C VAL A 338 16.12 20.06 15.06
N VAL A 339 15.37 21.01 14.48
CA VAL A 339 15.94 22.13 13.71
C VAL A 339 16.83 23.03 14.58
N VAL A 340 16.37 23.41 15.77
CA VAL A 340 17.12 24.27 16.70
C VAL A 340 18.40 23.58 17.18
N LEU A 341 18.32 22.30 17.53
CA LEU A 341 19.48 21.51 17.95
C LEU A 341 20.52 21.35 16.83
N PHE A 342 20.09 21.33 15.57
CA PHE A 342 20.98 21.29 14.42
C PHE A 342 21.56 22.67 14.07
N GLN A 343 20.72 23.67 13.78
CA GLN A 343 21.17 24.94 13.22
C GLN A 343 21.69 25.94 14.27
N VAL A 344 21.11 25.96 15.47
CA VAL A 344 21.42 26.99 16.48
C VAL A 344 22.42 26.46 17.50
N VAL A 345 22.17 25.25 18.02
CA VAL A 345 23.02 24.64 19.06
C VAL A 345 24.23 23.92 18.44
N GLY A 346 24.10 23.41 17.22
CA GLY A 346 25.15 22.62 16.56
C GLY A 346 25.39 21.24 17.20
N TYR A 347 24.40 20.72 17.94
CA TYR A 347 24.51 19.44 18.64
C TYR A 347 24.30 18.23 17.72
N LEU A 348 23.34 18.32 16.79
CA LEU A 348 23.06 17.25 15.84
C LEU A 348 23.97 17.34 14.62
N SER A 349 24.44 16.20 14.11
CA SER A 349 25.02 16.16 12.77
C SER A 349 23.93 16.30 11.69
N LEU A 350 24.33 16.70 10.48
CA LEU A 350 23.40 16.81 9.34
C LEU A 350 22.65 15.49 9.08
N THR A 351 23.35 14.36 9.13
CA THR A 351 22.74 13.03 9.00
C THR A 351 21.64 12.77 10.03
N VAL A 352 21.92 13.05 11.31
CA VAL A 352 20.94 12.80 12.39
C VAL A 352 19.75 13.73 12.25
N PHE A 353 20.00 14.99 11.90
CA PHE A 353 18.94 15.97 11.60
C PHE A 353 18.03 15.47 10.47
N GLU A 354 18.59 15.11 9.31
CA GLU A 354 17.82 14.65 8.14
C GLU A 354 17.05 13.35 8.45
N LEU A 355 17.67 12.40 9.16
CA LEU A 355 17.03 11.14 9.52
C LEU A 355 15.85 11.35 10.48
N LEU A 356 16.04 12.16 11.54
CA LEU A 356 14.96 12.48 12.49
C LEU A 356 13.83 13.25 11.82
N ALA A 357 14.15 14.26 11.00
CA ALA A 357 13.17 15.04 10.26
C ALA A 357 12.35 14.15 9.32
N PHE A 358 13.01 13.28 8.55
CA PHE A 358 12.37 12.32 7.67
C PHE A 358 11.47 11.35 8.42
N MET A 359 11.96 10.70 9.48
CA MET A 359 11.19 9.74 10.26
C MET A 359 9.98 10.38 10.93
N LEU A 360 10.12 11.57 11.53
CA LEU A 360 9.02 12.26 12.19
C LEU A 360 7.96 12.73 11.19
N ALA A 361 8.39 13.38 10.10
CA ALA A 361 7.49 13.85 9.05
C ALA A 361 6.73 12.69 8.38
N PHE A 362 7.43 11.62 8.02
CA PHE A 362 6.83 10.45 7.40
C PHE A 362 5.87 9.74 8.37
N SER A 363 6.25 9.56 9.63
CA SER A 363 5.38 8.96 10.65
C SER A 363 4.09 9.78 10.80
N TRP A 364 4.19 11.11 10.81
CA TRP A 364 3.00 11.97 10.87
C TRP A 364 2.11 11.84 9.63
N ILE A 365 2.69 11.79 8.42
CA ILE A 365 1.92 11.57 7.18
C ILE A 365 1.16 10.23 7.25
N VAL A 366 1.81 9.16 7.69
CA VAL A 366 1.17 7.85 7.86
C VAL A 366 0.03 7.93 8.87
N LEU A 367 0.24 8.56 10.03
CA LEU A 367 -0.80 8.76 11.04
C LEU A 367 -2.00 9.55 10.47
N LEU A 368 -1.75 10.61 9.69
CA LEU A 368 -2.79 11.38 9.03
C LEU A 368 -3.59 10.53 8.04
N LEU A 369 -2.91 9.76 7.19
CA LEU A 369 -3.56 8.89 6.20
C LEU A 369 -4.41 7.80 6.87
N GLN A 370 -3.94 7.22 7.98
CA GLN A 370 -4.70 6.26 8.79
C GLN A 370 -5.91 6.91 9.46
N ASN A 371 -5.78 8.14 9.96
CA ASN A 371 -6.90 8.87 10.55
C ASN A 371 -7.97 9.21 9.50
N LEU A 372 -7.56 9.61 8.29
CA LEU A 372 -8.45 9.83 7.14
C LEU A 372 -9.18 8.55 6.73
N GLN A 373 -8.50 7.40 6.73
CA GLN A 373 -9.12 6.09 6.49
C GLN A 373 -10.21 5.76 7.51
N LYS A 374 -9.88 5.91 8.80
CA LYS A 374 -10.83 5.66 9.88
C LYS A 374 -12.06 6.55 9.75
N MET A 375 -11.87 7.82 9.37
CA MET A 375 -12.96 8.75 9.11
C MET A 375 -13.82 8.31 7.92
N ALA A 376 -13.23 7.92 6.79
CA ALA A 376 -13.95 7.45 5.61
C ALA A 376 -14.78 6.19 5.91
N GLN A 377 -14.21 5.23 6.65
CA GLN A 377 -14.90 3.99 7.05
C GLN A 377 -16.06 4.26 8.00
N ASN A 378 -15.84 5.11 9.01
CA ASN A 378 -16.87 5.40 10.00
C ASN A 378 -18.09 6.10 9.40
N ILE A 379 -17.88 7.08 8.49
CA ILE A 379 -19.00 7.85 7.91
C ILE A 379 -19.81 6.99 6.92
N ASN A 380 -19.16 6.13 6.14
CA ASN A 380 -19.85 5.40 5.08
C ASN A 380 -20.60 4.14 5.57
N ASN A 381 -20.17 3.54 6.68
CA ASN A 381 -20.59 2.20 7.09
C ASN A 381 -21.11 2.10 8.54
N THR A 382 -21.22 3.22 9.27
CA THR A 382 -21.80 3.22 10.63
C THR A 382 -23.15 3.94 10.60
N PHE A 383 -24.20 3.23 10.97
CA PHE A 383 -25.54 3.79 11.06
C PHE A 383 -26.00 3.77 12.51
N GLN A 384 -26.54 4.88 13.00
CA GLN A 384 -27.24 4.92 14.28
C GLN A 384 -28.66 4.44 14.03
N VAL A 385 -29.01 3.30 14.62
CA VAL A 385 -30.35 2.72 14.57
C VAL A 385 -30.92 2.67 15.97
N ASN A 386 -32.18 3.02 16.11
CA ASN A 386 -32.89 2.90 17.38
C ASN A 386 -33.43 1.49 17.54
N VAL A 387 -33.39 1.02 18.78
CA VAL A 387 -33.94 -0.27 19.18
C VAL A 387 -35.33 0.01 19.76
N GLU A 388 -36.37 -0.50 19.10
CA GLU A 388 -37.74 -0.35 19.56
C GLU A 388 -38.19 -1.64 20.24
N HIS A 389 -38.76 -1.49 21.44
CA HIS A 389 -39.36 -2.61 22.16
C HIS A 389 -40.80 -2.75 21.71
N ILE A 390 -41.17 -3.90 21.17
CA ILE A 390 -42.56 -4.17 20.80
C ILE A 390 -43.24 -4.70 22.07
N PRO A 391 -44.18 -3.96 22.67
CA PRO A 391 -44.94 -4.46 23.82
C PRO A 391 -45.76 -5.66 23.36
N LYS A 392 -45.79 -6.73 24.17
CA LYS A 392 -46.71 -7.85 23.96
C LYS A 392 -48.12 -7.27 23.87
N LYS A 393 -48.81 -7.49 22.75
CA LYS A 393 -50.27 -7.38 22.73
C LYS A 393 -50.78 -8.36 23.78
N GLU A 394 -51.32 -7.85 24.89
CA GLU A 394 -52.23 -8.65 25.70
C GLU A 394 -53.30 -9.15 24.73
N SER A 395 -53.37 -10.47 24.60
CA SER A 395 -54.51 -11.12 23.99
C SER A 395 -55.70 -10.71 24.83
N ASP A 396 -56.53 -9.79 24.31
CA ASP A 396 -57.88 -9.59 24.82
C ASP A 396 -58.60 -10.94 24.70
N GLU A 397 -58.63 -11.68 25.82
CA GLU A 397 -59.60 -12.74 26.07
C GLU A 397 -60.98 -12.09 26.05
N ILE A 398 -61.75 -12.26 24.97
CA ILE A 398 -63.20 -12.53 25.02
C ILE A 398 -63.58 -13.47 23.88
#